data_AF-A0A1R3VR59-F1
#
_entry.id   AF-A0A1R3VR59-F1
#
_cell.length_a   1.000
_cell.length_b   1.000
_cell.length_c   1.000
_cell.angle_alpha   90.00
_cell.angle_beta   90.00
_cell.angle_gamma   90.00
#
_symmetry.space_group_name_H-M   'P 1'
#
loop_
_entity.id
_entity.type
_entity.pdbx_description
1 polymer ?
#
loop_
_entity_poly.entity_id
_entity_poly.type
_entity_poly.pdbx_seq_one_letter_code
_entity_poly.pdbx_strand_id
1 'polypeptide(L)' 'KPTQNAFVESFNGKFRNECLNQHWFRSIEEAKNTVDEWRDHYNQVRPHSSLGYLPPLEFAKRAA' A
#
# COMPACT_ATOMS: atom_id res chain seq x y z
N LYS A 1 -19.88 -2.55 -14.26
CA LYS A 1 -19.31 -1.32 -14.89
C LYS A 1 -17.80 -1.36 -14.69
N PRO A 2 -16.98 -1.00 -15.69
CA PRO A 2 -15.51 -1.20 -15.66
C PRO A 2 -14.74 -0.38 -14.60
N THR A 3 -15.40 0.51 -13.86
CA THR A 3 -14.77 1.40 -12.87
C THR A 3 -14.91 0.95 -11.41
N GLN A 4 -15.57 -0.18 -11.15
CA GLN A 4 -15.84 -0.62 -9.77
C GLN A 4 -14.57 -0.96 -8.98
N ASN A 5 -13.46 -1.27 -9.66
CA ASN A 5 -12.22 -1.72 -9.03
C ASN A 5 -11.08 -0.68 -9.04
N ALA A 6 -11.34 0.57 -9.47
CA ALA A 6 -10.29 1.56 -9.69
C ALA A 6 -9.36 1.78 -8.46
N PHE A 7 -9.91 1.72 -7.24
CA PHE A 7 -9.13 1.81 -6.01
C PHE A 7 -8.21 0.61 -5.80
N VAL A 8 -8.73 -0.60 -6.03
CA VAL A 8 -7.98 -1.86 -5.92
C VAL A 8 -6.88 -1.92 -6.97
N GLU A 9 -7.18 -1.46 -8.20
CA GLU A 9 -6.21 -1.38 -9.30
C GLU A 9 -5.09 -0.39 -8.98
N SER A 10 -5.42 0.79 -8.44
CA SER A 10 -4.43 1.78 -8.00
C SER A 10 -3.54 1.25 -6.89
N PHE A 11 -4.12 0.59 -5.88
CA PHE A 11 -3.39 -0.05 -4.79
C PHE A 11 -2.43 -1.12 -5.32
N ASN A 12 -2.93 -2.05 -6.14
CA ASN A 12 -2.11 -3.13 -6.70
C ASN A 12 -0.99 -2.60 -7.60
N GLY A 13 -1.23 -1.53 -8.35
CA GLY A 13 -0.21 -0.86 -9.15
C GLY A 13 0.92 -0.28 -8.29
N LYS A 14 0.58 0.41 -7.19
CA LYS A 14 1.56 0.92 -6.22
C LYS A 14 2.32 -0.21 -5.54
N PHE A 15 1.62 -1.21 -5.04
CA PHE A 15 2.25 -2.36 -4.40
C PHE A 15 3.24 -3.06 -5.32
N ARG A 16 2.87 -3.26 -6.59
CA ARG A 16 3.78 -3.88 -7.56
C ARG A 16 5.01 -3.03 -7.84
N ASN A 17 4.83 -1.74 -8.12
CA ASN A 17 5.94 -0.86 -8.53
C ASN A 17 6.84 -0.44 -7.37
N GLU A 18 6.26 -0.17 -6.20
CA GLU A 18 6.96 0.37 -5.03
C GLU A 18 7.46 -0.74 -4.08
N CYS A 19 6.88 -1.95 -4.12
CA CYS A 19 7.33 -3.09 -3.31
C CYS A 19 7.92 -4.20 -4.17
N LEU A 20 7.10 -4.91 -4.94
CA LEU A 20 7.50 -6.19 -5.53
C LEU A 20 8.60 -6.06 -6.60
N ASN A 21 8.49 -5.08 -7.48
CA ASN A 21 9.46 -4.87 -8.57
C ASN A 21 10.80 -4.30 -8.08
N GLN A 22 10.88 -3.78 -6.85
CA GLN A 22 12.11 -3.24 -6.27
C GLN A 22 13.01 -4.32 -5.66
N HIS A 23 12.52 -5.55 -5.53
CA HIS A 23 13.20 -6.61 -4.79
C HIS A 23 13.31 -7.88 -5.62
N TRP A 24 14.46 -8.54 -5.51
CA TRP A 24 14.63 -9.91 -5.96
C TRP A 24 14.62 -10.82 -4.73
N PHE A 25 13.59 -11.65 -4.60
CA PHE A 25 13.41 -12.48 -3.42
C PHE A 25 14.15 -13.82 -3.54
N ARG A 26 14.87 -14.19 -2.49
CA ARG A 26 15.56 -15.48 -2.38
C ARG A 26 14.71 -16.54 -1.68
N SER A 27 13.68 -16.14 -0.94
CA SER A 27 12.74 -17.03 -0.27
C SER A 27 11.37 -16.37 -0.08
N ILE A 28 10.34 -17.19 0.18
CA ILE A 28 9.00 -16.70 0.51
C ILE A 28 8.98 -15.96 1.85
N GLU A 29 9.85 -16.32 2.80
CA GLU A 29 9.97 -15.62 4.08
C GLU A 29 10.47 -14.19 3.88
N GLU A 30 11.51 -14.01 3.06
CA GLU A 30 12.04 -12.68 2.70
C GLU A 30 10.96 -11.83 2.02
N ALA A 31 10.19 -12.44 1.11
CA ALA A 31 9.06 -11.76 0.46
C ALA A 31 7.98 -11.35 1.47
N LYS A 32 7.61 -12.22 2.41
CA LYS A 32 6.59 -11.90 3.44
C LYS A 32 7.03 -10.73 4.32
N ASN A 33 8.26 -10.76 4.82
CA ASN A 33 8.79 -9.68 5.67
C ASN A 33 8.78 -8.35 4.91
N THR A 34 9.29 -8.34 3.68
CA THR A 34 9.29 -7.13 2.83
C THR A 34 7.88 -6.57 2.59
N VAL A 35 6.91 -7.46 2.34
CA VAL A 35 5.51 -7.07 2.12
C VAL A 35 4.88 -6.52 3.39
N ASP A 36 5.16 -7.11 4.56
CA ASP A 36 4.67 -6.63 5.84
C ASP A 36 5.23 -5.24 6.17
N GLU A 37 6.54 -5.04 5.97
CA GLU A 37 7.18 -3.73 6.15
C GLU A 37 6.58 -2.67 5.21
N TRP A 38 6.38 -3.02 3.93
CA TRP A 38 5.76 -2.11 2.97
C TRP A 38 4.31 -1.79 3.35
N ARG A 39 3.52 -2.78 3.78
CA ARG A 39 2.14 -2.59 4.24
C ARG A 39 2.09 -1.64 5.42
N ASP A 40 2.95 -1.83 6.41
CA ASP A 40 2.98 -1.03 7.62
C ASP A 40 3.35 0.42 7.27
N HIS A 41 4.36 0.63 6.42
CA HIS A 41 4.69 1.95 5.89
C HIS A 41 3.53 2.58 5.09
N TYR A 42 2.87 1.82 4.21
CA TYR A 42 1.75 2.31 3.39
C TYR A 42 0.58 2.80 4.25
N ASN A 43 0.29 2.08 5.34
CA ASN A 43 -0.86 2.35 6.22
C ASN A 43 -0.57 3.40 7.29
N GLN A 44 0.66 3.47 7.81
CA GLN A 44 0.98 4.32 8.96
C GLN A 44 1.71 5.60 8.57
N VAL A 45 2.47 5.61 7.48
CA VAL A 45 3.43 6.68 7.16
C VAL A 45 3.13 7.36 5.82
N ARG A 46 2.80 6.59 4.77
CA ARG A 46 2.65 7.11 3.41
C ARG A 46 1.46 8.09 3.31
N PRO A 47 1.67 9.37 2.97
CA PRO A 47 0.57 10.30 2.76
C PRO A 47 -0.14 10.02 1.43
N HIS A 48 -1.47 10.12 1.43
CA HIS A 48 -2.28 9.94 0.21
C HIS A 48 -3.04 11.22 -0.11
N SER A 49 -2.86 11.75 -1.31
CA SER A 49 -3.52 12.99 -1.74
C SER A 49 -5.06 12.89 -1.69
N SER A 50 -5.61 11.72 -2.01
CA SER A 50 -7.06 11.44 -1.88
C SER A 50 -7.57 11.46 -0.45
N LEU A 51 -6.69 11.36 0.55
CA LEU A 51 -6.99 11.41 1.98
C LEU A 51 -6.54 12.73 2.61
N GLY A 52 -6.39 13.79 1.81
CA GLY A 52 -5.91 15.09 2.31
C GLY A 52 -4.47 15.05 2.81
N TYR A 53 -3.63 14.24 2.16
CA TYR A 53 -2.23 13.99 2.54
C TYR A 53 -2.05 13.31 3.91
N LEU A 54 -3.06 12.59 4.37
CA LEU A 54 -2.96 11.75 5.57
C LEU A 54 -2.58 10.30 5.21
N PRO A 55 -1.86 9.61 6.12
CA PRO A 55 -1.78 8.16 6.07
C PRO A 55 -3.15 7.50 6.29
N PRO A 56 -3.39 6.30 5.74
CA PRO A 56 -4.68 5.62 5.84
C PRO A 56 -5.15 5.40 7.28
N LEU A 57 -4.23 5.05 8.19
CA LEU A 57 -4.55 4.85 9.60
C LEU A 57 -5.04 6.16 10.27
N GLU A 58 -4.37 7.27 10.00
CA GLU A 58 -4.76 8.57 10.56
C GLU A 58 -6.07 9.08 9.97
N PHE A 59 -6.28 8.86 8.67
CA PHE A 59 -7.57 9.16 8.05
C PHE A 59 -8.70 8.34 8.69
N ALA A 60 -8.49 7.03 8.89
CA ALA A 60 -9.48 6.15 9.53
C ALA A 60 -9.82 6.57 10.96
N LYS A 61 -8.81 6.96 11.76
CA LYS A 61 -9.01 7.47 13.13
C LYS A 61 -9.85 8.75 13.17
N ARG A 62 -9.77 9.61 12.16
CA ARG A 62 -10.54 10.86 12.06
C ARG A 62 -11.96 10.65 11.52
N ALA A 63 -12.17 9.55 10.82
CA ALA A 63 -13.47 9.18 10.26
C ALA A 63 -14.34 8.38 11.24
N ALA A 64 -13.77 7.93 12.36
CA ALA A 64 -14.46 7.29 13.49
C ALA A 64 -15.06 8.34 14.44
#